data_AF-R9JKI8-F1
#
_entry.id   AF-R9JKI8-F1
#
_cell.length_a   1.000
_cell.length_b   1.000
_cell.length_c   1.000
_cell.angle_alpha   90.00
_cell.angle_beta   90.00
_cell.angle_gamma   90.00
#
_symmetry.space_group_name_H-M   'P 1'
#
loop_
_entity.id
_entity.type
_entity.pdbx_description
1 polymer ?
#
loop_
_entity_poly.entity_id
_entity_poly.type
_entity_poly.pdbx_seq_one_letter_code
_entity_poly.pdbx_strand_id
1 'polypeptide(L)'
;MSQEGYRLFINICDLYLVLLQVMLFLVVWDIFFRPERGKKEALSAGIFAAANVLLRLCPGVPGWARYAVSAAAVLGYCRIRYKGCLEKAVFTLLLLYNFHGMSFLVSNSLYQFLMDGLMGRLDVRDAGYMLHMYKSQVIGQGCNFLIYTISFVSMVWILKRIVKSPVSMSWQDAIFLSALNVVGSMLVWMIMDISMVQIDKEIFFLFAQRKEMVWKIPMIAVLLSAGEISAVCIFQKNKELQGERERHFAEEQQMKAMKRRLEEAENFYGSIRKVRHEMKSHMANIKGLVAGEKYGEVERYIDKLDETVQELDYKFSTGNAVTDVIINDKYRRAAKSGTAFRVKFEYRETDTISAFDMGIILNNLLENAIEACEKLEQEKRRISLTLKRKNHFLLVEVENSFDGKLEWQDGEAVPATVKHSSLPEILMEHGVGLKNVRDVAERYLGYMDIKAGRGVFKVTVMLQQKEI
;
A
#
# COMPACT_ATOMS: atom_id res chain seq x y z
N MET A 1 -44.79 33.14 -32.24
CA MET A 1 -43.42 32.78 -32.60
C MET A 1 -43.46 32.14 -33.98
N SER A 2 -42.61 32.58 -34.91
CA SER A 2 -42.52 31.99 -36.26
C SER A 2 -41.74 30.68 -36.24
N GLN A 3 -41.88 29.86 -37.29
CA GLN A 3 -41.13 28.61 -37.49
C GLN A 3 -39.61 28.85 -37.46
N GLU A 4 -39.14 29.97 -38.02
CA GLU A 4 -37.74 30.38 -37.98
C GLU A 4 -37.26 30.69 -36.56
N GLY A 5 -38.09 31.38 -35.76
CA GLY A 5 -37.79 31.61 -34.35
C GLY A 5 -37.65 30.31 -33.55
N TYR A 6 -38.46 29.29 -33.87
CA TYR A 6 -38.38 27.99 -33.21
C TYR A 6 -37.10 27.25 -33.59
N ARG A 7 -36.74 27.28 -34.88
CA ARG A 7 -35.49 26.69 -35.38
C ARG A 7 -34.26 27.35 -34.76
N LEU A 8 -34.26 28.68 -34.65
CA LEU A 8 -33.19 29.43 -33.99
C LEU A 8 -33.07 29.03 -32.51
N PHE A 9 -34.20 28.93 -31.80
CA PHE A 9 -34.24 28.50 -30.41
C PHE A 9 -33.63 27.09 -30.22
N ILE A 10 -34.02 26.11 -31.02
CA ILE A 10 -33.45 24.75 -30.96
C ILE A 10 -31.93 24.76 -31.19
N ASN A 11 -31.45 25.51 -32.19
CA ASN A 11 -30.01 25.59 -32.46
C ASN A 11 -29.21 26.18 -31.28
N ILE A 12 -29.75 27.20 -30.60
CA ILE A 12 -29.13 27.79 -29.41
C ILE A 12 -29.08 26.78 -28.26
N CYS A 13 -30.18 26.07 -28.03
CA CYS A 13 -30.24 25.06 -26.98
C CYS A 13 -29.29 23.87 -27.23
N ASP A 14 -29.14 23.43 -28.48
CA ASP A 14 -28.20 22.38 -28.84
C ASP A 14 -26.75 22.78 -28.59
N LEU A 15 -26.38 24.03 -28.89
CA LEU A 15 -25.05 24.56 -28.57
C LEU A 15 -24.82 24.61 -27.06
N TYR A 16 -25.83 25.08 -26.31
CA TYR A 16 -25.79 25.07 -24.85
C TYR A 16 -25.57 23.67 -24.27
N LEU A 17 -26.26 22.64 -24.81
CA LEU A 17 -26.08 21.26 -24.36
C LEU A 17 -24.65 20.75 -24.56
N VAL A 18 -24.03 21.08 -25.69
CA VAL A 18 -22.62 20.72 -25.95
C VAL A 18 -21.70 21.41 -24.94
N LEU A 19 -21.89 22.70 -24.70
CA LEU A 19 -21.10 23.45 -23.72
C LEU A 19 -21.27 22.89 -22.30
N LEU A 20 -22.50 22.54 -21.92
CA LEU A 20 -22.78 21.92 -20.63
C LEU A 20 -22.08 20.57 -20.47
N GLN A 21 -22.10 19.72 -21.51
CA GLN A 21 -21.40 18.42 -21.50
C GLN A 21 -19.88 18.61 -21.32
N VAL A 22 -19.29 19.58 -22.01
CA VAL A 22 -17.86 19.90 -21.88
C VAL A 22 -17.53 20.41 -20.48
N MET A 23 -18.34 21.31 -19.93
CA MET A 23 -18.18 21.85 -18.58
C MET A 23 -18.29 20.75 -17.52
N LEU A 24 -19.26 19.84 -17.66
CA LEU A 24 -19.43 18.75 -16.70
C LEU A 24 -18.36 17.67 -16.85
N PHE A 25 -17.89 17.39 -18.07
CA PHE A 25 -16.71 16.53 -18.28
C PHE A 25 -15.50 17.04 -17.52
N LEU A 26 -15.24 18.35 -17.57
CA LEU A 26 -14.15 18.98 -16.82
C LEU A 26 -14.26 18.74 -15.31
N VAL A 27 -15.46 18.88 -14.76
CA VAL A 27 -15.69 18.65 -13.33
C VAL A 27 -15.50 17.17 -12.96
N VAL A 28 -16.03 16.25 -13.75
CA VAL A 28 -15.86 14.80 -13.51
C VAL A 28 -14.40 14.38 -13.69
N TRP A 29 -13.69 14.97 -14.64
CA TRP A 29 -12.27 14.72 -14.85
C TRP A 29 -11.43 15.14 -13.65
N ASP A 30 -11.65 16.35 -13.14
CA ASP A 30 -10.96 16.89 -11.95
C ASP A 30 -11.16 16.00 -10.71
N ILE A 31 -12.36 15.41 -10.56
CA ILE A 31 -12.67 14.51 -9.45
C ILE A 31 -11.73 13.29 -9.40
N PHE A 32 -11.44 12.64 -10.53
CA PHE A 32 -10.65 11.40 -10.56
C PHE A 32 -9.16 11.60 -10.86
N PHE A 33 -8.80 12.72 -11.50
CA PHE A 33 -7.43 13.01 -11.95
C PHE A 33 -6.75 14.16 -11.18
N ARG A 34 -7.31 14.58 -10.04
CA ARG A 34 -6.86 15.69 -9.16
C ARG A 34 -5.36 16.05 -9.30
N PRO A 35 -5.02 17.34 -9.43
CA PRO A 35 -3.85 17.78 -10.18
C PRO A 35 -2.53 17.59 -9.45
N GLU A 36 -1.63 16.79 -10.01
CA GLU A 36 -0.20 17.10 -9.95
C GLU A 36 0.12 18.17 -11.02
N ARG A 37 -0.09 19.45 -10.68
CA ARG A 37 0.39 20.66 -11.39
C ARG A 37 0.11 20.80 -12.92
N GLY A 38 -0.85 21.68 -13.26
CA GLY A 38 -0.70 22.79 -14.23
C GLY A 38 -0.78 22.53 -15.75
N LYS A 39 -1.43 23.47 -16.47
CA LYS A 39 -1.58 23.69 -17.95
C LYS A 39 -2.03 22.51 -18.84
N LYS A 40 -1.92 21.28 -18.36
CA LYS A 40 -2.05 20.02 -19.13
C LYS A 40 -3.48 19.48 -19.17
N GLU A 41 -4.35 19.92 -18.26
CA GLU A 41 -5.80 19.60 -18.23
C GLU A 41 -6.59 20.42 -19.25
N ALA A 42 -6.21 21.68 -19.47
CA ALA A 42 -6.80 22.53 -20.49
C ALA A 42 -6.69 21.91 -21.90
N LEU A 43 -5.70 21.03 -22.12
CA LEU A 43 -5.50 20.36 -23.40
C LEU A 43 -6.42 19.16 -23.61
N SER A 44 -6.61 18.27 -22.62
CA SER A 44 -7.59 17.16 -22.74
C SER A 44 -9.02 17.69 -22.81
N ALA A 45 -9.32 18.69 -21.99
CA ALA A 45 -10.56 19.43 -22.03
C ALA A 45 -10.78 20.12 -23.38
N GLY A 46 -9.74 20.80 -23.89
CA GLY A 46 -9.75 21.46 -25.18
C GLY A 46 -9.95 20.48 -26.34
N ILE A 47 -9.32 19.31 -26.30
CA ILE A 47 -9.51 18.24 -27.29
C ILE A 47 -10.94 17.70 -27.24
N PHE A 48 -11.46 17.41 -26.04
CA PHE A 48 -12.84 16.92 -25.88
C PHE A 48 -13.88 17.97 -26.34
N ALA A 49 -13.65 19.23 -25.98
CA ALA A 49 -14.48 20.35 -26.39
C ALA A 49 -14.43 20.56 -27.91
N ALA A 50 -13.23 20.60 -28.49
CA ALA A 50 -13.01 20.77 -29.92
C ALA A 50 -13.65 19.63 -30.71
N ALA A 51 -13.48 18.38 -30.28
CA ALA A 51 -14.12 17.24 -30.93
C ALA A 51 -15.65 17.37 -30.91
N ASN A 52 -16.25 17.65 -29.75
CA ASN A 52 -17.70 17.76 -29.64
C ASN A 52 -18.29 18.95 -30.42
N VAL A 53 -17.59 20.09 -30.47
CA VAL A 53 -18.03 21.29 -31.20
C VAL A 53 -17.82 21.11 -32.71
N LEU A 54 -16.65 20.65 -33.16
CA LEU A 54 -16.34 20.47 -34.59
C LEU A 54 -17.24 19.41 -35.24
N LEU A 55 -17.43 18.26 -34.57
CA LEU A 55 -18.29 17.20 -35.10
C LEU A 55 -19.78 17.59 -35.12
N ARG A 56 -20.20 18.54 -34.28
CA ARG A 56 -21.56 19.08 -34.31
C ARG A 56 -21.79 20.01 -35.51
N LEU A 57 -20.76 20.75 -35.92
CA LEU A 57 -20.82 21.63 -37.08
C LEU A 57 -20.77 20.87 -38.42
N CYS A 58 -20.38 19.60 -38.41
CA CYS A 58 -20.40 18.73 -39.59
C CYS A 58 -21.81 18.16 -39.85
N PRO A 59 -22.49 18.56 -40.95
CA PRO A 59 -23.78 17.99 -41.31
C PRO A 59 -23.62 16.51 -41.72
N GLY A 60 -24.55 15.66 -41.27
CA GLY A 60 -24.61 14.25 -41.65
C GLY A 60 -23.86 13.27 -40.73
N VAL A 61 -23.14 13.74 -39.72
CA VAL A 61 -22.52 12.86 -38.72
C VAL A 61 -23.58 12.41 -37.70
N PRO A 62 -23.82 11.10 -37.53
CA PRO A 62 -24.77 10.62 -36.54
C PRO A 62 -24.27 10.90 -35.12
N GLY A 63 -25.18 11.21 -34.20
CA GLY A 63 -24.83 11.64 -32.83
C GLY A 63 -23.94 10.66 -32.06
N TRP A 64 -24.05 9.36 -32.32
CA TRP A 64 -23.20 8.33 -31.69
C TRP A 64 -21.73 8.42 -32.12
N ALA A 65 -21.46 8.81 -33.38
CA ALA A 65 -20.10 8.94 -33.89
C ALA A 65 -19.34 10.07 -33.18
N ARG A 66 -20.04 11.13 -32.77
CA ARG A 66 -19.47 12.22 -31.96
C ARG A 66 -18.90 11.70 -30.63
N TYR A 67 -19.65 10.85 -29.93
CA TYR A 67 -19.23 10.28 -28.65
C TYR A 67 -18.05 9.30 -28.82
N ALA A 68 -18.07 8.50 -29.88
CA ALA A 68 -16.99 7.57 -30.21
C ALA A 68 -15.67 8.31 -30.51
N VAL A 69 -15.71 9.36 -31.34
CA VAL A 69 -14.51 10.15 -31.68
C VAL A 69 -13.99 10.93 -30.47
N SER A 70 -14.89 11.50 -29.65
CA SER A 70 -14.50 12.21 -28.43
C SER A 70 -13.83 11.28 -27.42
N ALA A 71 -14.37 10.07 -27.24
CA ALA A 71 -13.76 9.04 -26.40
C ALA A 71 -12.39 8.60 -26.94
N ALA A 72 -12.29 8.32 -28.24
CA ALA A 72 -11.03 7.93 -28.87
C ALA A 72 -9.95 9.02 -28.73
N ALA A 73 -10.32 10.29 -28.88
CA ALA A 73 -9.41 11.43 -28.72
C ALA A 73 -8.89 11.55 -27.28
N VAL A 74 -9.77 11.44 -26.28
CA VAL A 74 -9.38 11.50 -24.86
C VAL A 74 -8.52 10.28 -24.47
N LEU A 75 -8.88 9.07 -24.92
CA LEU A 75 -8.12 7.86 -24.64
C LEU A 75 -6.75 7.86 -25.32
N GLY A 76 -6.67 8.33 -26.57
CA GLY A 76 -5.41 8.50 -27.31
C GLY A 76 -4.47 9.47 -26.59
N TYR A 77 -5.00 10.62 -26.15
CA TYR A 77 -4.25 11.57 -25.33
C TYR A 77 -3.75 10.92 -24.03
N CYS A 78 -4.61 10.15 -23.35
CA CYS A 78 -4.22 9.50 -22.10
C CYS A 78 -3.14 8.44 -22.30
N ARG A 79 -3.21 7.66 -23.38
CA ARG A 79 -2.21 6.65 -23.72
C ARG A 79 -0.82 7.26 -23.89
N ILE A 80 -0.74 8.38 -24.62
CA ILE A 80 0.53 9.07 -24.89
C ILE A 80 1.06 9.72 -23.60
N ARG A 81 0.18 10.33 -22.79
CA ARG A 81 0.60 11.24 -21.73
C ARG A 81 0.72 10.62 -20.34
N TYR A 82 -0.11 9.63 -20.02
CA TYR A 82 -0.18 8.97 -18.71
C TYR A 82 0.44 7.56 -18.70
N LYS A 83 1.39 7.28 -19.62
CA LYS A 83 2.15 6.01 -19.66
C LYS A 83 1.27 4.75 -19.59
N GLY A 84 0.07 4.79 -20.17
CA GLY A 84 -0.83 3.64 -20.21
C GLY A 84 -1.84 3.51 -19.06
N CYS A 85 -1.94 4.46 -18.12
CA CYS A 85 -3.04 4.52 -17.14
C CYS A 85 -4.38 4.89 -17.80
N LEU A 86 -4.97 3.94 -18.51
CA LEU A 86 -6.21 4.09 -19.27
C LEU A 86 -7.47 3.74 -18.46
N GLU A 87 -7.31 2.99 -17.37
CA GLU A 87 -8.38 2.45 -16.53
C GLU A 87 -9.32 3.57 -16.05
N LYS A 88 -8.71 4.59 -15.44
CA LYS A 88 -9.41 5.77 -14.91
C LYS A 88 -10.10 6.57 -16.00
N ALA A 89 -9.45 6.71 -17.15
CA ALA A 89 -9.99 7.50 -18.26
C ALA A 89 -11.20 6.82 -18.89
N VAL A 90 -11.13 5.50 -19.08
CA VAL A 90 -12.26 4.69 -19.57
C VAL A 90 -13.45 4.80 -18.63
N PHE A 91 -13.24 4.57 -17.33
CA PHE A 91 -14.30 4.69 -16.34
C PHE A 91 -14.91 6.10 -16.31
N THR A 92 -14.07 7.15 -16.31
CA THR A 92 -14.52 8.56 -16.29
C THR A 92 -15.40 8.91 -17.49
N LEU A 93 -15.04 8.44 -18.68
CA LEU A 93 -15.82 8.65 -19.91
C LEU A 93 -17.14 7.90 -19.87
N LEU A 94 -17.12 6.62 -19.46
CA LEU A 94 -18.32 5.80 -19.34
C LEU A 94 -19.30 6.38 -18.31
N LEU A 95 -18.78 6.86 -17.17
CA LEU A 95 -19.57 7.50 -16.14
C LEU A 95 -20.24 8.79 -16.65
N LEU A 96 -19.49 9.63 -17.37
CA LEU A 96 -20.04 10.86 -17.97
C LEU A 96 -21.17 10.53 -18.95
N TYR A 97 -20.94 9.57 -19.85
CA TYR A 97 -21.94 9.19 -20.84
C TYR A 97 -23.17 8.54 -20.20
N ASN A 98 -22.99 7.77 -19.13
CA ASN A 98 -24.10 7.23 -18.37
C ASN A 98 -24.91 8.35 -17.71
N PHE A 99 -24.28 9.31 -17.02
CA PHE A 99 -25.00 10.46 -16.42
C PHE A 99 -25.72 11.31 -17.47
N HIS A 100 -25.10 11.54 -18.62
CA HIS A 100 -25.76 12.18 -19.76
C HIS A 100 -27.00 11.40 -20.19
N GLY A 101 -26.86 10.08 -20.39
CA GLY A 101 -27.95 9.19 -20.79
C GLY A 101 -29.09 9.15 -19.79
N MET A 102 -28.79 9.00 -18.50
CA MET A 102 -29.80 9.01 -17.43
C MET A 102 -30.52 10.35 -17.33
N SER A 103 -29.79 11.46 -17.46
CA SER A 103 -30.38 12.80 -17.49
C SER A 103 -31.30 12.99 -18.69
N PHE A 104 -30.92 12.47 -19.86
CA PHE A 104 -31.75 12.46 -21.06
C PHE A 104 -33.02 11.64 -20.86
N LEU A 105 -32.95 10.43 -20.29
CA LEU A 105 -34.13 9.60 -20.06
C LEU A 105 -35.12 10.28 -19.11
N VAL A 106 -34.62 10.86 -18.02
CA VAL A 106 -35.46 11.61 -17.07
C VAL A 106 -36.12 12.81 -17.76
N SER A 107 -35.34 13.64 -18.46
CA SER A 107 -35.86 14.85 -19.08
C SER A 107 -36.85 14.54 -20.20
N ASN A 108 -36.53 13.55 -21.06
CA ASN A 108 -37.39 13.13 -22.17
C ASN A 108 -38.72 12.59 -21.67
N SER A 109 -38.73 11.77 -20.61
CA SER A 109 -39.99 11.27 -20.04
C SER A 109 -40.85 12.39 -19.45
N LEU A 110 -40.26 13.34 -18.71
CA LEU A 110 -41.00 14.50 -18.19
C LEU A 110 -41.48 15.43 -19.32
N TYR A 111 -40.70 15.57 -20.39
CA TYR A 111 -41.09 16.32 -21.58
C TYR A 111 -42.31 15.72 -22.26
N GLN A 112 -42.35 14.40 -22.44
CA GLN A 112 -43.51 13.71 -23.02
C GLN A 112 -44.77 13.92 -22.17
N PHE A 113 -44.65 13.78 -20.84
CA PHE A 113 -45.76 14.07 -19.91
C PHE A 113 -46.27 15.50 -20.03
N LEU A 114 -45.35 16.46 -20.06
CA LEU A 114 -45.68 17.88 -20.16
C LEU A 114 -46.35 18.20 -21.51
N MET A 115 -45.84 17.63 -22.60
CA MET A 115 -46.38 17.85 -23.94
C MET A 115 -47.76 17.22 -24.13
N ASP A 116 -48.01 16.03 -23.59
CA ASP A 116 -49.35 15.43 -23.58
C ASP A 116 -50.37 16.38 -22.94
N GLY A 117 -50.00 17.01 -21.81
CA GLY A 117 -50.86 17.97 -21.12
C GLY A 117 -51.01 19.31 -21.84
N LEU A 118 -49.94 19.86 -22.41
CA LEU A 118 -49.95 21.14 -23.12
C LEU A 118 -50.66 21.04 -24.48
N MET A 119 -50.41 19.99 -25.25
CA MET A 119 -51.03 19.76 -26.56
C MET A 119 -52.49 19.35 -26.42
N GLY A 120 -52.85 18.58 -25.40
CA GLY A 120 -54.23 18.19 -25.12
C GLY A 120 -55.16 19.36 -24.77
N ARG A 121 -54.62 20.54 -24.45
CA ARG A 121 -55.39 21.76 -24.16
C ARG A 121 -55.63 22.64 -25.39
N LEU A 122 -55.04 22.31 -26.55
CA LEU A 122 -55.16 23.12 -27.76
C LEU A 122 -56.39 22.71 -28.56
N ASP A 123 -57.21 23.69 -28.95
CA ASP A 123 -58.30 23.47 -29.91
C ASP A 123 -57.79 23.67 -31.34
N VAL A 124 -57.88 22.62 -32.15
CA VAL A 124 -57.43 22.61 -33.55
C VAL A 124 -58.24 23.60 -34.41
N ARG A 125 -59.43 24.00 -33.95
CA ARG A 125 -60.33 24.92 -34.68
C ARG A 125 -60.04 26.40 -34.40
N ASP A 126 -59.13 26.70 -33.48
CA ASP A 126 -58.73 28.08 -33.17
C ASP A 126 -57.91 28.70 -34.31
N ALA A 127 -58.25 29.93 -34.74
CA ALA A 127 -57.49 30.68 -35.73
C ALA A 127 -56.04 30.97 -35.26
N GLY A 128 -55.81 30.98 -33.94
CA GLY A 128 -54.50 31.08 -33.30
C GLY A 128 -53.76 29.75 -33.09
N TYR A 129 -54.30 28.61 -33.53
CA TYR A 129 -53.79 27.26 -33.21
C TYR A 129 -52.28 27.10 -33.45
N MET A 130 -51.79 27.48 -34.64
CA MET A 130 -50.37 27.35 -34.98
C MET A 130 -49.47 28.17 -34.04
N LEU A 131 -49.90 29.37 -33.67
CA LEU A 131 -49.17 30.23 -32.74
C LEU A 131 -49.13 29.62 -31.33
N HIS A 132 -50.26 29.10 -30.86
CA HIS A 132 -50.37 28.43 -29.56
C HIS A 132 -49.58 27.12 -29.52
N MET A 133 -49.59 26.33 -30.60
CA MET A 133 -48.79 25.12 -30.75
C MET A 133 -47.29 25.43 -30.66
N TYR A 134 -46.77 26.40 -31.42
CA TYR A 134 -45.37 26.79 -31.34
C TYR A 134 -44.99 27.32 -29.95
N LYS A 135 -45.88 28.08 -29.29
CA LYS A 135 -45.67 28.54 -27.92
C LYS A 135 -45.56 27.36 -26.94
N SER A 136 -46.46 26.38 -27.02
CA SER A 136 -46.41 25.16 -26.21
C SER A 136 -45.13 24.36 -26.47
N GLN A 137 -44.70 24.23 -27.73
CA GLN A 137 -43.44 23.56 -28.08
C GLN A 137 -42.22 24.22 -27.46
N VAL A 138 -42.15 25.55 -27.50
CA VAL A 138 -41.03 26.31 -26.89
C VAL A 138 -41.02 26.15 -25.38
N ILE A 139 -42.18 26.28 -24.73
CA ILE A 139 -42.30 26.12 -23.28
C ILE A 139 -41.82 24.73 -22.88
N GLY A 140 -42.34 23.68 -23.51
CA GLY A 140 -41.97 22.33 -23.12
C GLY A 140 -40.52 21.99 -23.48
N GLN A 141 -39.96 22.49 -24.59
CA GLN A 141 -38.54 22.33 -24.87
C GLN A 141 -37.66 23.07 -23.85
N GLY A 142 -38.04 24.29 -23.47
CA GLY A 142 -37.38 25.03 -22.38
C GLY A 142 -37.37 24.24 -21.07
N CYS A 143 -38.52 23.65 -20.69
CA CYS A 143 -38.63 22.77 -19.53
C CYS A 143 -37.75 21.52 -19.66
N ASN A 144 -37.71 20.87 -20.83
CA ASN A 144 -36.87 19.71 -21.09
C ASN A 144 -35.38 20.02 -20.84
N PHE A 145 -34.88 21.13 -21.40
CA PHE A 145 -33.49 21.55 -21.18
C PHE A 145 -33.19 21.89 -19.73
N LEU A 146 -34.13 22.52 -19.03
CA LEU A 146 -33.98 22.84 -17.62
C LEU A 146 -33.90 21.57 -16.77
N ILE A 147 -34.82 20.63 -16.96
CA ILE A 147 -34.86 19.34 -16.24
C ILE A 147 -33.59 18.54 -16.53
N TYR A 148 -33.19 18.46 -17.80
CA TYR A 148 -31.93 17.81 -18.20
C TYR A 148 -30.73 18.43 -17.49
N THR A 149 -30.63 19.77 -17.48
CA THR A 149 -29.53 20.50 -16.83
C THR A 149 -29.50 20.21 -15.33
N ILE A 150 -30.65 20.33 -14.65
CA ILE A 150 -30.74 20.09 -13.21
C ILE A 150 -30.35 18.64 -12.88
N SER A 151 -30.87 17.67 -13.62
CA SER A 151 -30.57 16.25 -13.43
C SER A 151 -29.07 15.99 -13.56
N PHE A 152 -28.45 16.43 -14.66
CA PHE A 152 -27.04 16.15 -14.93
C PHE A 152 -26.11 16.85 -13.94
N VAL A 153 -26.37 18.14 -13.65
CA VAL A 153 -25.60 18.90 -12.66
C VAL A 153 -25.75 18.27 -11.27
N SER A 154 -26.94 17.82 -10.89
CA SER A 154 -27.16 17.18 -9.59
C SER A 154 -26.36 15.90 -9.41
N MET A 155 -26.28 15.04 -10.44
CA MET A 155 -25.52 13.79 -10.40
C MET A 155 -24.01 14.05 -10.26
N VAL A 156 -23.49 15.00 -11.04
CA VAL A 156 -22.08 15.40 -10.97
C VAL A 156 -21.77 16.08 -9.63
N TRP A 157 -22.69 16.89 -9.10
CA TRP A 157 -22.53 17.52 -7.79
C TRP A 157 -22.51 16.50 -6.65
N ILE A 158 -23.40 15.50 -6.68
CA ILE A 158 -23.39 14.40 -5.70
C ILE A 158 -22.07 13.63 -5.79
N LEU A 159 -21.62 13.29 -7.01
CA LEU A 159 -20.34 12.61 -7.23
C LEU A 159 -19.17 13.40 -6.61
N LYS A 160 -19.11 14.72 -6.85
CA LYS A 160 -18.08 15.61 -6.29
C LYS A 160 -18.09 15.63 -4.77
N ARG A 161 -19.27 15.55 -4.14
CA ARG A 161 -19.40 15.54 -2.68
C ARG A 161 -18.89 14.24 -2.07
N ILE A 162 -19.02 13.13 -2.79
CA ILE A 162 -18.61 11.79 -2.33
C ILE A 162 -17.11 11.58 -2.55
N VAL A 163 -16.60 11.89 -3.75
CA VAL A 163 -15.18 11.70 -4.08
C VAL A 163 -14.33 12.86 -3.55
N LYS A 164 -13.80 12.71 -2.34
CA LYS A 164 -12.97 13.75 -1.69
C LYS A 164 -11.50 13.74 -2.12
N SER A 165 -10.98 12.62 -2.63
CA SER A 165 -9.58 12.47 -3.06
C SER A 165 -9.47 11.47 -4.21
N PRO A 166 -8.51 11.65 -5.14
CA PRO A 166 -8.33 10.75 -6.26
C PRO A 166 -7.74 9.44 -5.73
N VAL A 167 -8.43 8.34 -5.97
CA VAL A 167 -7.98 7.02 -5.53
C VAL A 167 -7.26 6.31 -6.68
N SER A 168 -6.25 5.50 -6.40
CA SER A 168 -5.64 4.60 -7.38
C SER A 168 -6.66 3.55 -7.81
N MET A 169 -6.83 3.36 -9.11
CA MET A 169 -7.82 2.46 -9.69
C MET A 169 -7.11 1.46 -10.59
N SER A 170 -7.34 0.17 -10.36
CA SER A 170 -6.88 -0.91 -11.23
C SER A 170 -7.90 -1.20 -12.34
N TRP A 171 -7.55 -2.04 -13.32
CA TRP A 171 -8.50 -2.49 -14.35
C TRP A 171 -9.70 -3.24 -13.75
N GLN A 172 -9.48 -4.04 -12.70
CA GLN A 172 -10.57 -4.77 -12.04
C GLN A 172 -11.56 -3.80 -11.40
N ASP A 173 -11.06 -2.77 -10.72
CA ASP A 173 -11.87 -1.71 -10.13
C ASP A 173 -12.64 -0.95 -11.22
N ALA A 174 -11.98 -0.59 -12.33
CA ALA A 174 -12.60 0.12 -13.43
C ALA A 174 -13.69 -0.70 -14.12
N ILE A 175 -13.48 -2.01 -14.33
CA ILE A 175 -14.48 -2.91 -14.91
C ILE A 175 -15.69 -3.03 -13.98
N PHE A 176 -15.45 -3.26 -12.68
CA PHE A 176 -16.51 -3.35 -11.68
C PHE A 176 -17.38 -2.09 -11.65
N LEU A 177 -16.76 -0.92 -11.55
CA LEU A 177 -17.46 0.36 -11.54
C LEU A 177 -18.12 0.68 -12.90
N SER A 178 -17.54 0.23 -14.01
CA SER A 178 -18.09 0.50 -15.35
C SER A 178 -19.29 -0.39 -15.73
N ALA A 179 -19.57 -1.46 -14.98
CA ALA A 179 -20.63 -2.41 -15.32
C ALA A 179 -22.02 -1.73 -15.41
N LEU A 180 -22.36 -0.92 -14.40
CA LEU A 180 -23.62 -0.16 -14.36
C LEU A 180 -23.66 0.93 -15.44
N ASN A 181 -22.52 1.54 -15.76
CA ASN A 181 -22.41 2.54 -16.83
C ASN A 181 -22.69 1.94 -18.22
N VAL A 182 -22.24 0.71 -18.48
CA VAL A 182 -22.53 -0.02 -19.73
C VAL A 182 -24.00 -0.40 -19.81
N VAL A 183 -24.56 -0.96 -18.73
CA VAL A 183 -26.00 -1.30 -18.65
C VAL A 183 -26.87 -0.06 -18.90
N GLY A 184 -26.53 1.06 -18.27
CA GLY A 184 -27.23 2.31 -18.47
C GLY A 184 -27.17 2.82 -19.91
N SER A 185 -25.99 2.74 -20.53
CA SER A 185 -25.81 3.12 -21.95
C SER A 185 -26.62 2.23 -22.89
N MET A 186 -26.66 0.92 -22.65
CA MET A 186 -27.50 -0.01 -23.42
C MET A 186 -28.99 0.30 -23.28
N LEU A 187 -29.44 0.64 -22.08
CA LEU A 187 -30.83 1.00 -21.81
C LEU A 187 -31.24 2.28 -22.54
N VAL A 188 -30.37 3.31 -22.56
CA VAL A 188 -30.59 4.53 -23.34
C VAL A 188 -30.71 4.20 -24.83
N TRP A 189 -29.80 3.37 -25.36
CA TRP A 189 -29.82 3.01 -26.78
C TRP A 189 -31.07 2.22 -27.15
N MET A 190 -31.46 1.23 -26.33
CA MET A 190 -32.69 0.46 -26.51
C MET A 190 -33.94 1.35 -26.45
N ILE A 191 -34.01 2.30 -25.51
CA ILE A 191 -35.14 3.22 -25.42
C ILE A 191 -35.20 4.12 -26.66
N MET A 192 -34.07 4.63 -27.14
CA MET A 192 -34.03 5.45 -28.35
C MET A 192 -34.52 4.69 -29.58
N ASP A 193 -34.10 3.42 -29.74
CA ASP A 193 -34.49 2.56 -30.86
C ASP A 193 -36.00 2.26 -30.86
N ILE A 194 -36.57 1.97 -29.69
CA ILE A 194 -37.99 1.61 -29.56
C ILE A 194 -38.90 2.86 -29.49
N SER A 195 -38.36 4.05 -29.17
CA SER A 195 -39.17 5.26 -28.98
C SER A 195 -39.91 5.71 -30.23
N MET A 196 -39.35 5.48 -31.42
CA MET A 196 -39.95 5.84 -32.69
C MET A 196 -39.69 4.71 -33.71
N VAL A 197 -40.69 3.87 -33.92
CA VAL A 197 -40.62 2.78 -34.90
C VAL A 197 -41.57 3.10 -36.05
N GLN A 198 -41.05 3.09 -37.27
CA GLN A 198 -41.89 3.19 -38.46
C GLN A 198 -42.39 1.79 -38.82
N ILE A 199 -43.70 1.54 -38.66
CA ILE A 199 -44.35 0.32 -39.12
C ILE A 199 -45.20 0.72 -40.33
N ASP A 200 -44.78 0.26 -41.50
CA ASP A 200 -45.35 0.64 -42.81
C ASP A 200 -45.33 2.17 -43.06
N LYS A 201 -46.52 2.81 -43.03
CA LYS A 201 -46.75 4.25 -43.24
C LYS A 201 -47.12 4.99 -41.96
N GLU A 202 -47.23 4.30 -40.83
CA GLU A 202 -47.58 4.90 -39.54
C GLU A 202 -46.35 4.98 -38.62
N ILE A 203 -46.23 6.09 -37.91
CA ILE A 203 -45.16 6.30 -36.93
C ILE A 203 -45.68 5.87 -35.56
N PHE A 204 -45.11 4.79 -35.04
CA PHE A 204 -45.41 4.29 -33.71
C PHE A 204 -44.54 5.02 -32.67
N PHE A 205 -45.19 5.79 -31.80
CA PHE A 205 -44.54 6.40 -30.63
C PHE A 205 -44.81 5.54 -29.38
N LEU A 206 -43.75 4.94 -28.82
CA LEU A 206 -43.87 4.04 -27.66
C LEU A 206 -44.59 4.68 -26.47
N PHE A 207 -44.26 5.93 -26.17
CA PHE A 207 -44.82 6.69 -25.04
C PHE A 207 -46.31 7.03 -25.24
N ALA A 208 -46.74 7.24 -26.48
CA ALA A 208 -48.15 7.51 -26.80
C ALA A 208 -49.01 6.26 -26.58
N GLN A 209 -48.48 5.07 -26.87
CA GLN A 209 -49.21 3.81 -26.70
C GLN A 209 -49.14 3.24 -25.28
N ARG A 210 -48.08 3.53 -24.52
CA ARG A 210 -47.89 2.99 -23.16
C ARG A 210 -47.55 4.12 -22.19
N LYS A 211 -48.59 4.84 -21.75
CA LYS A 211 -48.48 5.98 -20.82
C LYS A 211 -47.74 5.65 -19.51
N GLU A 212 -47.77 4.40 -19.06
CA GLU A 212 -47.01 3.97 -17.87
C GLU A 212 -45.49 4.09 -18.02
N MET A 213 -44.96 4.06 -19.25
CA MET A 213 -43.52 4.19 -19.51
C MET A 213 -42.97 5.56 -19.09
N VAL A 214 -43.83 6.57 -19.07
CA VAL A 214 -43.50 7.96 -18.69
C VAL A 214 -42.94 8.05 -17.27
N TRP A 215 -43.40 7.24 -16.33
CA TRP A 215 -42.88 7.25 -14.95
C TRP A 215 -41.94 6.08 -14.65
N LYS A 216 -42.08 4.94 -15.34
CA LYS A 216 -41.20 3.77 -15.15
C LYS A 216 -39.77 4.02 -15.63
N ILE A 217 -39.59 4.66 -16.78
CA ILE A 217 -38.26 4.98 -17.34
C ILE A 217 -37.44 5.91 -16.45
N PRO A 218 -37.95 7.07 -15.99
CA PRO A 218 -37.19 7.94 -15.09
C PRO A 218 -36.91 7.27 -13.75
N MET A 219 -37.82 6.43 -13.24
CA MET A 219 -37.58 5.64 -12.03
C MET A 219 -36.38 4.69 -12.20
N ILE A 220 -36.32 3.94 -13.31
CA ILE A 220 -35.18 3.07 -13.61
C ILE A 220 -33.89 3.89 -13.75
N ALA A 221 -33.95 5.05 -14.42
CA ALA A 221 -32.78 5.92 -14.60
C ALA A 221 -32.22 6.47 -13.27
N VAL A 222 -33.11 6.87 -12.35
CA VAL A 222 -32.73 7.31 -11.01
C VAL A 222 -32.14 6.15 -10.20
N LEU A 223 -32.73 4.95 -10.26
CA LEU A 223 -32.20 3.76 -9.57
C LEU A 223 -30.82 3.36 -10.08
N LEU A 224 -30.60 3.38 -11.39
CA LEU A 224 -29.28 3.10 -11.99
C LEU A 224 -28.24 4.15 -11.57
N SER A 225 -28.63 5.42 -11.56
CA SER A 225 -27.75 6.51 -11.11
C SER A 225 -27.41 6.38 -9.62
N ALA A 226 -28.38 6.03 -8.78
CA ALA A 226 -28.17 5.76 -7.36
C ALA A 226 -27.27 4.54 -7.12
N GLY A 227 -27.44 3.48 -7.92
CA GLY A 227 -26.60 2.29 -7.91
C GLY A 227 -25.14 2.62 -8.24
N GLU A 228 -24.91 3.41 -9.30
CA GLU A 228 -23.58 3.86 -9.70
C GLU A 228 -22.90 4.69 -8.61
N ILE A 229 -23.63 5.67 -8.06
CA ILE A 229 -23.14 6.49 -6.96
C ILE A 229 -22.81 5.65 -5.73
N SER A 230 -23.64 4.63 -5.43
CA SER A 230 -23.40 3.70 -4.33
C SER A 230 -22.16 2.83 -4.57
N ALA A 231 -21.94 2.35 -5.79
CA ALA A 231 -20.76 1.59 -6.17
C ALA A 231 -19.48 2.40 -5.99
N VAL A 232 -19.48 3.68 -6.43
CA VAL A 232 -18.37 4.61 -6.21
C VAL A 232 -18.14 4.87 -4.71
N CYS A 233 -19.19 5.01 -3.92
CA CYS A 233 -19.10 5.18 -2.47
C CYS A 233 -18.48 3.95 -1.78
N ILE A 234 -18.93 2.75 -2.13
CA ILE A 234 -18.40 1.49 -1.60
C ILE A 234 -16.93 1.33 -1.98
N PHE A 235 -16.58 1.62 -3.23
CA PHE A 235 -15.19 1.56 -3.70
C PHE A 235 -14.26 2.47 -2.89
N GLN A 236 -14.66 3.72 -2.66
CA GLN A 236 -13.87 4.64 -1.85
C GLN A 236 -13.68 4.16 -0.42
N LYS A 237 -14.78 3.73 0.22
CA LYS A 237 -14.72 3.21 1.59
C LYS A 237 -13.83 1.97 1.69
N ASN A 238 -13.90 1.07 0.71
CA ASN A 238 -13.05 -0.13 0.68
C ASN A 238 -11.57 0.21 0.54
N LYS A 239 -11.23 1.22 -0.26
CA LYS A 239 -9.83 1.67 -0.42
C LYS A 239 -9.30 2.38 0.82
N GLU A 240 -10.13 3.18 1.50
CA GLU A 240 -9.80 3.77 2.80
C GLU A 240 -9.54 2.70 3.86
N LEU A 241 -10.46 1.73 3.99
CA LEU A 241 -10.32 0.60 4.92
C LEU A 241 -9.10 -0.28 4.62
N GLN A 242 -8.75 -0.48 3.35
CA GLN A 242 -7.52 -1.20 2.98
C GLN A 242 -6.28 -0.46 3.48
N GLY A 243 -6.21 0.86 3.28
CA GLY A 243 -5.11 1.69 3.78
C GLY A 243 -5.00 1.71 5.30
N GLU A 244 -6.14 1.75 6.01
CA GLU A 244 -6.16 1.64 7.48
C GLU A 244 -5.67 0.28 7.96
N ARG A 245 -6.05 -0.80 7.29
CA ARG A 245 -5.65 -2.17 7.66
C ARG A 245 -4.14 -2.39 7.49
N GLU A 246 -3.57 -1.86 6.41
CA GLU A 246 -2.11 -1.90 6.18
C GLU A 246 -1.36 -1.13 7.26
N ARG A 247 -1.86 0.03 7.69
CA ARG A 247 -1.28 0.80 8.80
C ARG A 247 -1.36 0.06 10.13
N HIS A 248 -2.52 -0.47 10.47
CA HIS A 248 -2.70 -1.27 11.68
C HIS A 248 -1.78 -2.49 11.72
N PHE A 249 -1.63 -3.18 10.59
CA PHE A 249 -0.71 -4.31 10.49
C PHE A 249 0.76 -3.89 10.71
N ALA A 250 1.17 -2.75 10.13
CA ALA A 250 2.51 -2.21 10.34
C ALA A 250 2.75 -1.80 11.81
N GLU A 251 1.77 -1.17 12.46
CA GLU A 251 1.82 -0.80 13.87
C GLU A 251 1.91 -2.03 14.79
N GLU A 252 1.13 -3.08 14.52
CA GLU A 252 1.21 -4.34 15.27
C GLU A 252 2.60 -4.99 15.16
N GLN A 253 3.20 -4.99 13.96
CA GLN A 253 4.55 -5.51 13.77
C GLN A 253 5.58 -4.70 14.56
N GLN A 254 5.48 -3.37 14.56
CA GLN A 254 6.35 -2.50 15.37
C GLN A 254 6.18 -2.76 16.86
N MET A 255 4.95 -2.94 17.33
CA MET A 255 4.66 -3.24 18.74
C MET A 255 5.25 -4.59 19.16
N LYS A 256 5.12 -5.63 18.33
CA LYS A 256 5.73 -6.95 18.57
C LYS A 256 7.26 -6.85 18.65
N ALA A 257 7.89 -6.11 17.72
CA ALA A 257 9.33 -5.88 17.73
C ALA A 257 9.79 -5.13 18.98
N MET A 258 9.03 -4.11 19.41
CA MET A 258 9.31 -3.37 20.64
C MET A 258 9.19 -4.25 21.89
N LYS A 259 8.14 -5.07 21.98
CA LYS A 259 7.95 -6.01 23.10
C LYS A 259 9.12 -6.98 23.22
N ARG A 260 9.57 -7.55 22.09
CA ARG A 260 10.74 -8.44 22.05
C ARG A 260 12.00 -7.76 22.59
N ARG A 261 12.24 -6.50 22.21
CA ARG A 261 13.39 -5.72 22.72
C ARG A 261 13.30 -5.46 24.22
N LEU A 262 12.09 -5.24 24.75
CA LEU A 262 11.89 -5.10 26.19
C LEU A 262 12.17 -6.40 26.93
N GLU A 263 11.70 -7.55 26.43
CA GLU A 263 11.96 -8.86 27.02
C GLU A 263 13.47 -9.19 27.02
N GLU A 264 14.18 -8.90 25.92
CA GLU A 264 15.64 -9.06 25.84
C GLU A 264 16.37 -8.16 26.84
N ALA A 265 15.92 -6.91 27.01
CA ALA A 265 16.46 -6.00 28.01
C ALA A 265 16.19 -6.46 29.44
N GLU A 266 14.98 -6.93 29.75
CA GLU A 266 14.62 -7.47 31.07
C GLU A 266 15.48 -8.68 31.44
N ASN A 267 15.67 -9.62 30.50
CA ASN A 267 16.52 -10.78 30.70
C ASN A 267 17.96 -10.36 31.01
N PHE A 268 18.50 -9.40 30.24
CA PHE A 268 19.84 -8.86 30.47
C PHE A 268 19.97 -8.17 31.84
N TYR A 269 18.99 -7.35 32.23
CA TYR A 269 18.95 -6.75 33.56
C TYR A 269 18.83 -7.79 34.68
N GLY A 270 18.08 -8.87 34.45
CA GLY A 270 17.99 -10.01 35.35
C GLY A 270 19.35 -10.67 35.59
N SER A 271 20.11 -10.91 34.52
CA SER A 271 21.48 -11.43 34.61
C SER A 271 22.40 -10.50 35.41
N ILE A 272 22.37 -9.19 35.13
CA ILE A 272 23.16 -8.20 35.90
C ILE A 272 22.78 -8.22 37.39
N ARG A 273 21.49 -8.30 37.70
CA ARG A 273 21.02 -8.34 39.10
C ARG A 273 21.55 -9.55 39.84
N LYS A 274 21.59 -10.72 39.18
CA LYS A 274 22.13 -11.95 39.74
C LYS A 274 23.62 -11.80 40.07
N VAL A 275 24.42 -11.31 39.11
CA VAL A 275 25.85 -11.02 39.31
C VAL A 275 26.06 -10.05 40.48
N ARG A 276 25.29 -8.97 40.53
CA ARG A 276 25.38 -7.98 41.62
C ARG A 276 25.05 -8.59 42.98
N HIS A 277 24.05 -9.46 43.06
CA HIS A 277 23.66 -10.12 44.29
C HIS A 277 24.77 -11.06 44.79
N GLU A 278 25.35 -11.86 43.90
CA GLU A 278 26.48 -12.74 44.19
C GLU A 278 27.68 -11.93 44.70
N MET A 279 28.06 -10.85 44.02
CA MET A 279 29.12 -9.95 44.47
C MET A 279 28.87 -9.37 45.87
N LYS A 280 27.63 -8.95 46.16
CA LYS A 280 27.26 -8.44 47.49
C LYS A 280 27.41 -9.51 48.57
N SER A 281 27.08 -10.76 48.26
CA SER A 281 27.26 -11.89 49.18
C SER A 281 28.74 -12.14 49.46
N HIS A 282 29.60 -12.16 48.44
CA HIS A 282 31.05 -12.28 48.62
C HIS A 282 31.61 -11.15 49.49
N MET A 283 31.20 -9.90 49.22
CA MET A 283 31.62 -8.74 50.02
C MET A 283 31.17 -8.84 51.49
N ALA A 284 29.96 -9.34 51.75
CA ALA A 284 29.46 -9.54 53.11
C ALA A 284 30.27 -10.60 53.87
N ASN A 285 30.61 -11.71 53.22
CA ASN A 285 31.44 -12.76 53.81
C ASN A 285 32.84 -12.23 54.17
N ILE A 286 33.47 -11.48 53.26
CA ILE A 286 34.78 -10.85 53.51
C ILE A 286 34.69 -9.91 54.73
N LYS A 287 33.68 -9.03 54.77
CA LYS A 287 33.49 -8.11 55.91
C LYS A 287 33.28 -8.85 57.23
N GLY A 288 32.53 -9.96 57.23
CA GLY A 288 32.30 -10.78 58.43
C GLY A 288 33.57 -11.45 58.94
N LEU A 289 34.40 -11.99 58.03
CA LEU A 289 35.68 -12.61 58.38
C LEU A 289 36.69 -11.59 58.92
N VAL A 290 36.75 -10.38 58.34
CA VAL A 290 37.58 -9.27 58.84
C VAL A 290 37.13 -8.82 60.23
N ALA A 291 35.82 -8.64 60.45
CA ALA A 291 35.29 -8.22 61.75
C ALA A 291 35.51 -9.26 62.87
N GLY A 292 35.62 -10.54 62.51
CA GLY A 292 35.98 -11.62 63.43
C GLY A 292 37.49 -11.77 63.67
N GLU A 293 38.32 -10.85 63.16
CA GLU A 293 39.80 -10.87 63.23
C GLU A 293 40.42 -12.18 62.68
N LYS A 294 39.71 -12.88 61.80
CA LYS A 294 40.14 -14.16 61.21
C LYS A 294 40.93 -13.95 59.92
N TYR A 295 42.02 -13.21 60.00
CA TYR A 295 42.77 -12.77 58.81
C TYR A 295 43.27 -13.93 57.92
N GLY A 296 43.71 -15.05 58.51
CA GLY A 296 44.10 -16.24 57.73
C GLY A 296 42.94 -16.96 57.02
N GLU A 297 41.69 -16.77 57.48
CA GLU A 297 40.51 -17.27 56.76
C GLU A 297 40.06 -16.32 55.65
N VAL A 298 40.29 -15.01 55.82
CA VAL A 298 40.08 -14.01 54.76
C VAL A 298 40.99 -14.31 53.58
N GLU A 299 42.28 -14.55 53.82
CA GLU A 299 43.27 -14.86 52.80
C GLU A 299 42.87 -16.12 52.02
N ARG A 300 42.58 -17.24 52.70
CA ARG A 300 42.05 -18.45 52.03
C ARG A 300 40.73 -18.23 51.28
N TYR A 301 39.84 -17.38 51.78
CA TYR A 301 38.57 -17.11 51.10
C TYR A 301 38.78 -16.27 49.83
N ILE A 302 39.69 -15.30 49.89
CA ILE A 302 40.14 -14.53 48.73
C ILE A 302 40.88 -15.45 47.77
N ASP A 303 41.80 -16.30 48.22
CA ASP A 303 42.51 -17.27 47.37
C ASP A 303 41.56 -18.26 46.73
N LYS A 304 40.49 -18.68 47.42
CA LYS A 304 39.48 -19.57 46.83
C LYS A 304 38.57 -18.83 45.85
N LEU A 305 38.26 -17.57 46.12
CA LEU A 305 37.59 -16.69 45.16
C LEU A 305 38.47 -16.46 43.95
N ASP A 306 39.76 -16.23 44.16
CA ASP A 306 40.76 -16.02 43.14
C ASP A 306 41.02 -17.32 42.38
N GLU A 307 41.07 -18.50 43.02
CA GLU A 307 41.07 -19.82 42.38
C GLU A 307 39.78 -20.09 41.62
N THR A 308 38.62 -19.64 42.10
CA THR A 308 37.38 -19.75 41.32
C THR A 308 37.44 -18.80 40.11
N VAL A 309 38.07 -17.64 40.26
CA VAL A 309 38.32 -16.63 39.22
C VAL A 309 39.52 -17.00 38.30
N GLN A 310 40.43 -17.85 38.75
CA GLN A 310 41.62 -18.39 38.07
C GLN A 310 41.33 -19.79 37.51
N GLU A 311 40.36 -20.55 38.00
CA GLU A 311 39.70 -21.63 37.25
C GLU A 311 38.80 -21.03 36.16
N LEU A 312 38.35 -19.79 36.37
CA LEU A 312 37.89 -18.88 35.33
C LEU A 312 39.08 -18.20 34.61
N ASP A 313 40.33 -18.69 34.71
CA ASP A 313 41.52 -18.05 34.12
C ASP A 313 41.17 -17.65 32.70
N TYR A 314 41.15 -16.34 32.52
CA TYR A 314 40.93 -15.72 31.25
C TYR A 314 42.15 -16.04 30.39
N LYS A 315 42.17 -17.23 29.77
CA LYS A 315 43.17 -17.64 28.77
C LYS A 315 43.37 -16.56 27.71
N PHE A 316 42.33 -15.78 27.44
CA PHE A 316 42.36 -14.64 26.55
C PHE A 316 42.04 -13.36 27.31
N SER A 317 43.01 -12.43 27.37
CA SER A 317 42.76 -11.04 27.72
C SER A 317 42.73 -10.22 26.44
N THR A 318 41.59 -9.56 26.21
CA THR A 318 41.31 -8.77 25.02
C THR A 318 41.41 -7.28 25.28
N GLY A 319 41.54 -6.82 26.53
CA GLY A 319 41.61 -5.40 26.87
C GLY A 319 40.26 -4.77 27.24
N ASN A 320 39.17 -5.55 27.25
CA ASN A 320 37.87 -5.11 27.76
C ASN A 320 37.18 -6.22 28.56
N ALA A 321 36.70 -5.89 29.75
CA ALA A 321 36.12 -6.85 30.69
C ALA A 321 34.92 -7.62 30.13
N VAL A 322 34.07 -6.97 29.31
CA VAL A 322 32.87 -7.61 28.74
C VAL A 322 33.27 -8.68 27.71
N THR A 323 34.19 -8.35 26.81
CA THR A 323 34.66 -9.29 25.78
C THR A 323 35.48 -10.43 26.40
N ASP A 324 36.25 -10.14 27.45
CA ASP A 324 37.01 -11.15 28.20
C ASP A 324 36.09 -12.19 28.84
N VAL A 325 35.04 -11.73 29.54
CA VAL A 325 34.00 -12.58 30.13
C VAL A 325 33.40 -13.52 29.09
N ILE A 326 32.95 -12.98 27.96
CA ILE A 326 32.25 -13.75 26.93
C ILE A 326 33.18 -14.76 26.26
N ILE A 327 34.35 -14.33 25.78
CA ILE A 327 35.25 -15.19 25.01
C ILE A 327 35.73 -16.37 25.85
N ASN A 328 36.04 -16.14 27.12
CA ASN A 328 36.56 -17.20 27.97
C ASN A 328 35.46 -18.13 28.49
N ASP A 329 34.24 -17.64 28.67
CA ASP A 329 33.08 -18.51 28.91
C ASP A 329 32.84 -19.48 27.74
N LYS A 330 32.82 -18.96 26.51
CA LYS A 330 32.68 -19.77 25.30
C LYS A 330 33.87 -20.70 25.09
N TYR A 331 35.09 -20.25 25.38
CA TYR A 331 36.28 -21.10 25.36
C TYR A 331 36.15 -22.29 26.33
N ARG A 332 35.72 -22.07 27.57
CA ARG A 332 35.55 -23.17 28.55
C ARG A 332 34.52 -24.18 28.07
N ARG A 333 33.39 -23.71 27.54
CA ARG A 333 32.37 -24.61 26.98
C ARG A 333 32.92 -25.43 25.80
N ALA A 334 33.62 -24.77 24.88
CA ALA A 334 34.25 -25.43 23.74
C ALA A 334 35.31 -26.46 24.19
N ALA A 335 36.12 -26.13 25.19
CA ALA A 335 37.12 -27.02 25.75
C ALA A 335 36.50 -28.25 26.41
N LYS A 336 35.40 -28.09 27.17
CA LYS A 336 34.65 -29.21 27.77
C LYS A 336 34.07 -30.16 26.72
N SER A 337 33.73 -29.67 25.53
CA SER A 337 33.25 -30.48 24.41
C SER A 337 34.39 -30.99 23.50
N GLY A 338 35.66 -30.79 23.88
CA GLY A 338 36.81 -31.23 23.11
C GLY A 338 37.04 -30.45 21.81
N THR A 339 36.50 -29.24 21.69
CA THR A 339 36.61 -28.38 20.50
C THR A 339 37.87 -27.53 20.57
N ALA A 340 38.71 -27.58 19.52
CA ALA A 340 39.89 -26.73 19.42
C ALA A 340 39.49 -25.26 19.19
N PHE A 341 39.81 -24.37 20.13
CA PHE A 341 39.39 -22.96 20.09
C PHE A 341 40.59 -22.01 20.05
N ARG A 342 40.72 -21.24 18.97
CA ARG A 342 41.80 -20.25 18.77
C ARG A 342 41.23 -18.84 18.77
N VAL A 343 41.90 -17.92 19.45
CA VAL A 343 41.49 -16.51 19.53
C VAL A 343 42.66 -15.61 19.16
N LYS A 344 42.41 -14.68 18.25
CA LYS A 344 43.27 -13.53 17.93
C LYS A 344 42.42 -12.26 18.00
N PHE A 345 42.10 -11.84 19.22
CA PHE A 345 41.15 -10.77 19.47
C PHE A 345 41.74 -9.82 20.51
N GLU A 346 41.96 -8.57 20.10
CA GLU A 346 42.47 -7.49 20.95
C GLU A 346 41.53 -6.31 20.72
N TYR A 347 40.90 -5.79 21.77
CA TYR A 347 39.95 -4.69 21.80
C TYR A 347 40.60 -3.49 22.51
N ARG A 348 40.78 -2.39 21.78
CA ARG A 348 41.56 -1.24 22.22
C ARG A 348 40.66 -0.17 22.78
N GLU A 349 41.18 0.66 23.69
CA GLU A 349 40.47 1.84 24.19
C GLU A 349 40.09 2.84 23.08
N THR A 350 40.84 2.84 21.97
CA THR A 350 40.55 3.64 20.77
C THR A 350 39.41 3.07 19.91
N ASP A 351 38.81 1.94 20.26
CA ASP A 351 37.70 1.38 19.49
C ASP A 351 36.36 2.01 19.89
N THR A 352 35.69 2.66 18.94
CA THR A 352 34.43 3.40 19.23
C THR A 352 33.17 2.54 19.25
N ILE A 353 33.27 1.25 18.92
CA ILE A 353 32.12 0.33 18.95
C ILE A 353 31.83 0.00 20.41
N SER A 354 30.59 0.07 20.89
CA SER A 354 30.32 -0.21 22.30
C SER A 354 30.68 -1.67 22.68
N ALA A 355 31.23 -1.86 23.88
CA ALA A 355 31.56 -3.19 24.40
C ALA A 355 30.31 -4.09 24.51
N PHE A 356 29.14 -3.49 24.75
CA PHE A 356 27.85 -4.17 24.77
C PHE A 356 27.48 -4.73 23.38
N ASP A 357 27.56 -3.91 22.33
CA ASP A 357 27.25 -4.35 20.96
C ASP A 357 28.27 -5.39 20.47
N MET A 358 29.56 -5.22 20.82
CA MET A 358 30.59 -6.22 20.58
C MET A 358 30.26 -7.54 21.28
N GLY A 359 29.76 -7.47 22.52
CA GLY A 359 29.28 -8.63 23.27
C GLY A 359 28.13 -9.36 22.59
N ILE A 360 27.15 -8.64 22.02
CA ILE A 360 26.07 -9.25 21.22
C ILE A 360 26.63 -10.02 20.03
N ILE A 361 27.56 -9.42 19.28
CA ILE A 361 28.18 -10.07 18.12
C ILE A 361 28.91 -11.34 18.56
N LEU A 362 29.79 -11.24 19.54
CA LEU A 362 30.59 -12.35 20.03
C LEU A 362 29.72 -13.49 20.57
N ASN A 363 28.72 -13.19 21.41
CA ASN A 363 27.89 -14.21 22.00
C ASN A 363 27.12 -15.00 20.94
N ASN A 364 26.50 -14.32 19.97
CA ASN A 364 25.72 -14.98 18.92
C ASN A 364 26.60 -15.78 17.95
N LEU A 365 27.73 -15.23 17.51
CA LEU A 365 28.62 -15.93 16.57
C LEU A 365 29.30 -17.15 17.21
N LEU A 366 29.77 -17.02 18.45
CA LEU A 366 30.46 -18.11 19.15
C LEU A 366 29.49 -19.19 19.60
N GLU A 367 28.26 -18.85 19.99
CA GLU A 367 27.22 -19.83 20.31
C GLU A 367 26.90 -20.69 19.07
N ASN A 368 26.66 -20.05 17.92
CA ASN A 368 26.43 -20.76 16.65
C ASN A 368 27.61 -21.66 16.27
N ALA A 369 28.83 -21.18 16.47
CA ALA A 369 30.04 -21.94 16.18
C ALA A 369 30.19 -23.18 17.08
N ILE A 370 29.84 -23.07 18.36
CA ILE A 370 29.87 -24.18 19.32
C ILE A 370 28.77 -25.18 19.01
N GLU A 371 27.52 -24.74 18.82
CA GLU A 371 26.40 -25.62 18.46
C GLU A 371 26.70 -26.44 17.20
N ALA A 372 27.30 -25.82 16.18
CA ALA A 372 27.69 -26.49 14.94
C ALA A 372 28.82 -27.51 15.16
N CYS A 373 29.82 -27.18 15.98
CA CYS A 373 30.92 -28.10 16.31
C CYS A 373 30.44 -29.30 17.15
N GLU A 374 29.50 -29.10 18.08
CA GLU A 374 28.98 -30.15 18.97
C GLU A 374 28.33 -31.32 18.20
N LYS A 375 27.87 -31.07 16.96
CA LYS A 375 27.30 -32.10 16.05
C LYS A 375 28.34 -32.96 15.33
N LEU A 376 29.61 -32.57 15.35
CA LEU A 376 30.70 -33.25 14.64
C LEU A 376 31.46 -34.21 15.56
N GLU A 377 32.22 -35.14 14.98
CA GLU A 377 33.22 -35.92 15.71
C GLU A 377 34.29 -35.00 16.32
N GLN A 378 34.74 -35.31 17.53
CA GLN A 378 35.60 -34.45 18.35
C GLN A 378 36.87 -33.96 17.61
N GLU A 379 37.51 -34.83 16.82
CA GLU A 379 38.74 -34.55 16.07
C GLU A 379 38.57 -33.48 14.98
N LYS A 380 37.33 -33.27 14.50
CA LYS A 380 37.01 -32.32 13.43
C LYS A 380 36.55 -30.96 13.98
N ARG A 381 36.36 -30.83 15.29
CA ARG A 381 35.82 -29.64 15.96
C ARG A 381 36.89 -28.56 16.10
N ARG A 382 36.70 -27.45 15.38
CA ARG A 382 37.58 -26.27 15.44
C ARG A 382 36.78 -24.99 15.34
N ILE A 383 37.18 -24.00 16.13
CA ILE A 383 36.65 -22.63 16.09
C ILE A 383 37.83 -21.66 16.12
N SER A 384 37.77 -20.62 15.30
CA SER A 384 38.73 -19.53 15.24
C SER A 384 38.02 -18.19 15.29
N LEU A 385 38.35 -17.37 16.28
CA LEU A 385 37.88 -15.99 16.43
C LEU A 385 39.03 -15.02 16.11
N THR A 386 38.80 -14.04 15.25
CA THR A 386 39.79 -13.00 14.91
C THR A 386 39.15 -11.62 14.85
N LEU A 387 39.80 -10.61 15.41
CA LEU A 387 39.49 -9.20 15.19
C LEU A 387 40.61 -8.54 14.39
N LYS A 388 40.27 -7.96 13.24
CA LYS A 388 41.20 -7.20 12.40
C LYS A 388 40.78 -5.74 12.33
N ARG A 389 41.76 -4.86 12.18
CA ARG A 389 41.56 -3.43 11.95
C ARG A 389 42.03 -3.09 10.55
N LYS A 390 41.20 -2.39 9.78
CA LYS A 390 41.55 -1.89 8.45
C LYS A 390 40.94 -0.52 8.26
N ASN A 391 41.77 0.52 8.30
CA ASN A 391 41.36 1.92 8.27
C ASN A 391 40.33 2.19 9.40
N HIS A 392 39.16 2.74 9.06
CA HIS A 392 38.06 3.01 10.01
C HIS A 392 37.11 1.81 10.21
N PHE A 393 37.54 0.58 9.91
CA PHE A 393 36.70 -0.61 10.05
C PHE A 393 37.32 -1.63 11.02
N LEU A 394 36.47 -2.14 11.91
CA LEU A 394 36.69 -3.39 12.63
C LEU A 394 36.07 -4.55 11.87
N LEU A 395 36.83 -5.63 11.72
CA LEU A 395 36.40 -6.87 11.09
C LEU A 395 36.45 -8.00 12.13
N VAL A 396 35.29 -8.45 12.58
CA VAL A 396 35.14 -9.63 13.45
C VAL A 396 34.92 -10.85 12.56
N GLU A 397 35.85 -11.79 12.59
CA GLU A 397 35.78 -13.05 11.84
C GLU A 397 35.64 -14.23 12.80
N VAL A 398 34.57 -15.02 12.63
CA VAL A 398 34.38 -16.30 13.31
C VAL A 398 34.31 -17.41 12.28
N GLU A 399 35.18 -18.40 12.41
CA GLU A 399 35.27 -19.57 11.55
C GLU A 399 35.09 -20.85 12.37
N ASN A 400 34.22 -21.76 11.95
CA ASN A 400 34.02 -23.05 12.60
C ASN A 400 33.86 -24.20 11.61
N SER A 401 34.20 -25.41 12.04
CA SER A 401 33.79 -26.62 11.32
C SER A 401 32.29 -26.83 11.41
N PHE A 402 31.67 -27.33 10.34
CA PHE A 402 30.27 -27.73 10.32
C PHE A 402 30.07 -28.97 9.42
N ASP A 403 28.88 -29.58 9.48
CA ASP A 403 28.53 -30.85 8.82
C ASP A 403 28.28 -30.74 7.30
N GLY A 404 28.47 -29.55 6.72
CA GLY A 404 28.29 -29.31 5.29
C GLY A 404 26.83 -29.09 4.86
N LYS A 405 25.86 -29.17 5.78
CA LYS A 405 24.43 -29.02 5.47
C LYS A 405 23.95 -27.60 5.80
N LEU A 406 23.68 -26.80 4.78
CA LEU A 406 23.05 -25.50 4.90
C LEU A 406 21.87 -25.42 3.94
N GLU A 407 20.69 -25.16 4.49
CA GLU A 407 19.50 -24.87 3.70
C GLU A 407 19.38 -23.35 3.58
N TRP A 408 19.22 -22.85 2.37
CA TRP A 408 18.97 -21.43 2.10
C TRP A 408 17.52 -21.28 1.68
N GLN A 409 16.82 -20.29 2.24
CA GLN A 409 15.50 -19.88 1.72
C GLN A 409 15.70 -18.86 0.60
N ASP A 410 14.92 -18.98 -0.47
CA ASP A 410 14.99 -18.07 -1.61
C ASP A 410 14.80 -16.62 -1.17
N GLY A 411 15.83 -15.79 -1.40
CA GLY A 411 15.83 -14.35 -1.11
C GLY A 411 16.32 -13.95 0.28
N GLU A 412 16.64 -14.88 1.19
CA GLU A 412 17.24 -14.54 2.49
C GLU A 412 18.77 -14.50 2.44
N ALA A 413 19.38 -13.50 3.11
CA ALA A 413 20.83 -13.34 3.19
C ALA A 413 21.49 -14.19 4.31
N VAL A 414 20.70 -14.96 5.05
CA VAL A 414 21.15 -15.87 6.11
C VAL A 414 20.57 -17.27 5.87
N PRO A 415 21.31 -18.34 6.19
CA PRO A 415 20.81 -19.70 6.03
C PRO A 415 19.65 -20.00 6.99
N ALA A 416 18.72 -20.85 6.56
CA ALA A 416 17.60 -21.33 7.34
C ALA A 416 18.09 -22.24 8.49
N THR A 417 17.48 -22.09 9.67
CA THR A 417 17.86 -22.88 10.84
C THR A 417 17.29 -24.28 10.79
N VAL A 418 18.17 -25.29 10.77
CA VAL A 418 17.82 -26.69 10.98
C VAL A 418 17.87 -27.00 12.48
N LYS A 419 16.93 -26.43 13.26
CA LYS A 419 16.68 -26.85 14.65
C LYS A 419 15.44 -27.75 14.63
N HIS A 420 15.62 -29.06 14.59
CA HIS A 420 14.54 -30.00 14.93
C HIS A 420 14.38 -29.99 16.46
N SER A 421 13.32 -29.34 16.92
CA SER A 421 12.87 -29.36 18.32
C SER A 421 11.44 -29.89 18.32
N SER A 422 11.16 -30.87 19.18
CA SER A 422 9.84 -31.48 19.40
C SER A 422 8.94 -30.62 20.28
N LEU A 423 9.09 -29.29 20.27
CA LEU A 423 8.27 -28.35 21.02
C LEU A 423 7.32 -27.58 20.09
N PRO A 424 6.09 -27.26 20.54
CA PRO A 424 5.09 -26.57 19.73
C PRO A 424 5.56 -25.17 19.30
N GLU A 425 5.12 -24.78 18.11
CA GLU A 425 5.49 -23.61 17.30
C GLU A 425 5.54 -22.26 18.04
N ILE A 426 4.84 -22.16 19.17
CA ILE A 426 4.67 -20.95 19.98
C ILE A 426 5.88 -20.68 20.90
N LEU A 427 6.69 -21.71 21.19
CA LEU A 427 7.88 -21.64 22.06
C LEU A 427 9.20 -21.74 21.28
N MET A 428 9.15 -21.67 19.95
CA MET A 428 10.34 -21.83 19.13
C MET A 428 11.17 -20.53 19.13
N GLU A 429 12.29 -20.53 19.84
CA GLU A 429 13.38 -19.55 19.63
C GLU A 429 14.02 -19.81 18.25
N HIS A 430 13.40 -19.27 17.20
CA HIS A 430 13.89 -19.34 15.82
C HIS A 430 15.26 -18.65 15.68
N GLY A 431 15.99 -18.94 14.58
CA GLY A 431 17.33 -18.45 14.23
C GLY A 431 17.59 -16.94 14.22
N VAL A 432 17.49 -16.33 15.38
CA VAL A 432 17.55 -14.88 15.60
C VAL A 432 18.99 -14.41 15.76
N GLY A 433 19.92 -15.31 16.12
CA GLY A 433 21.29 -14.93 16.44
C GLY A 433 22.01 -14.22 15.28
N LEU A 434 22.00 -14.78 14.07
CA LEU A 434 22.63 -14.13 12.90
C LEU A 434 21.87 -12.88 12.44
N LYS A 435 20.54 -12.83 12.62
CA LYS A 435 19.74 -11.62 12.34
C LYS A 435 20.12 -10.49 13.30
N ASN A 436 20.28 -10.78 14.60
CA ASN A 436 20.76 -9.81 15.59
C ASN A 436 22.18 -9.30 15.28
N VAL A 437 23.08 -10.18 14.83
CA VAL A 437 24.44 -9.76 14.40
C VAL A 437 24.36 -8.82 13.19
N ARG A 438 23.51 -9.12 12.23
CA ARG A 438 23.28 -8.26 11.06
C ARG A 438 22.75 -6.88 11.46
N ASP A 439 21.72 -6.84 12.32
CA ASP A 439 21.12 -5.60 12.80
C ASP A 439 22.14 -4.72 13.54
N VAL A 440 23.02 -5.34 14.35
CA VAL A 440 24.13 -4.63 14.98
C VAL A 440 25.10 -4.09 13.93
N ALA A 441 25.46 -4.88 12.92
CA ALA A 441 26.36 -4.45 11.86
C ALA A 441 25.81 -3.24 11.09
N GLU A 442 24.53 -3.27 10.73
CA GLU A 442 23.86 -2.18 9.99
C GLU A 442 23.79 -0.88 10.81
N ARG A 443 23.60 -0.96 12.14
CA ARG A 443 23.66 0.22 13.04
C ARG A 443 25.01 0.94 13.02
N TYR A 444 26.10 0.22 12.73
CA TYR A 444 27.44 0.78 12.61
C TYR A 444 27.88 0.96 11.14
N LEU A 445 26.91 1.17 10.22
CA LEU A 445 27.15 1.36 8.78
C LEU A 445 28.05 0.25 8.17
N GLY A 446 27.91 -0.93 8.74
CA GLY A 446 28.70 -2.11 8.45
C GLY A 446 27.93 -3.13 7.62
N TYR A 447 28.52 -4.32 7.48
CA TYR A 447 27.93 -5.43 6.75
C TYR A 447 28.36 -6.77 7.34
N MET A 448 27.49 -7.78 7.26
CA MET A 448 27.80 -9.15 7.64
C MET A 448 27.85 -10.04 6.39
N ASP A 449 28.99 -10.69 6.18
CA ASP A 449 29.22 -11.66 5.10
C ASP A 449 29.30 -13.08 5.68
N ILE A 450 28.68 -14.04 5.00
CA ILE A 450 28.67 -15.46 5.39
C ILE A 450 29.21 -16.28 4.22
N LYS A 451 30.23 -17.08 4.50
CA LYS A 451 30.83 -18.02 3.55
C LYS A 451 30.81 -19.42 4.12
N ALA A 452 30.32 -20.36 3.35
CA ALA A 452 30.29 -21.77 3.74
C ALA A 452 30.81 -22.64 2.60
N GLY A 453 31.69 -23.58 2.93
CA GLY A 453 32.20 -24.54 1.95
C GLY A 453 33.32 -25.41 2.53
N ARG A 454 33.47 -26.61 1.96
CA ARG A 454 34.53 -27.58 2.36
C ARG A 454 34.54 -27.89 3.87
N GLY A 455 33.36 -27.98 4.48
CA GLY A 455 33.19 -28.26 5.91
C GLY A 455 33.57 -27.10 6.84
N VAL A 456 33.74 -25.89 6.31
CA VAL A 456 34.03 -24.67 7.07
C VAL A 456 32.92 -23.63 6.88
N PHE A 457 32.42 -23.11 7.99
CA PHE A 457 31.48 -21.99 8.04
C PHE A 457 32.22 -20.77 8.58
N LYS A 458 32.14 -19.65 7.87
CA LYS A 458 32.83 -18.42 8.22
C LYS A 458 31.87 -17.24 8.16
N VAL A 459 31.78 -16.50 9.25
CA VAL A 459 31.06 -15.23 9.33
C VAL A 459 32.06 -14.09 9.50
N THR A 460 31.91 -13.05 8.69
CA THR A 460 32.73 -11.83 8.78
C THR A 460 31.80 -10.65 8.99
N VAL A 461 31.97 -9.95 10.11
CA VAL A 461 31.19 -8.76 10.46
C VAL A 461 32.10 -7.54 10.36
N MET A 462 31.74 -6.60 9.49
CA MET A 462 32.40 -5.32 9.32
C MET A 462 31.62 -4.25 10.08
N LEU A 463 32.33 -3.42 10.85
CA LEU A 463 31.75 -2.34 11.66
C LEU A 463 32.56 -1.06 11.44
N GLN A 464 31.90 0.05 11.10
CA GLN A 464 32.57 1.34 10.93
C GLN A 464 32.78 2.03 12.28
N GLN A 465 34.01 2.44 12.55
CA GLN A 465 34.39 3.24 13.71
C GLN A 465 34.23 4.73 13.41
N LYS A 466 33.93 5.51 14.45
CA LYS A 466 33.96 6.98 14.39
C LYS A 466 35.41 7.44 14.49
N GLU A 467 35.76 8.54 13.82
CA GLU A 467 37.03 9.21 14.09
C GLU A 467 37.03 9.74 15.53
N ILE A 468 38.11 9.47 16.28
CA ILE A 468 38.36 9.99 17.63
C ILE A 468 39.14 11.29 17.50
#